data_AF-A0A940Z5N2-F1
#
_entry.id   AF-A0A940Z5N2-F1
#
_cell.length_a   1.000
_cell.length_b   1.000
_cell.length_c   1.000
_cell.angle_alpha   90.00
_cell.angle_beta   90.00
_cell.angle_gamma   90.00
#
_symmetry.space_group_name_H-M   'P 1'
#
loop_
_entity.id
_entity.type
_entity.pdbx_description
1 polymer ?
#
loop_
_entity_poly.entity_id
_entity_poly.type
_entity_poly.pdbx_seq_one_letter_code
_entity_poly.pdbx_strand_id
1 'polypeptide(L)'
;MKIATSRFLRGDDVFKRKIYDTSGEAYQLTTKLIDEFYLLAESNSSIPIVLLFPNQTDLRMYIKNHKTCYSPLVEYLEKKGYRYIDLLDVFKDKIDSKKKIRNLVPSHNSPETNQLIAQFIYSYLKTNHLLEKKLLPPTKHSANSKF
;
A
#
# COMPACT_ATOMS: atom_id res chain seq x y z
N MET A 1 -41.02 9.51 0.30
CA MET A 1 -39.67 9.18 -0.19
C MET A 1 -38.66 9.65 0.86
N LYS A 2 -38.21 8.77 1.75
CA LYS A 2 -37.23 9.11 2.79
C LYS A 2 -35.83 8.91 2.21
N ILE A 3 -35.07 9.98 2.09
CA ILE A 3 -33.66 9.94 1.73
C ILE A 3 -32.94 9.21 2.87
N ALA A 4 -32.33 8.07 2.57
CA ALA A 4 -31.53 7.30 3.52
C ALA A 4 -30.37 8.20 3.99
N THR A 5 -30.42 8.55 5.26
CA THR A 5 -29.40 9.34 5.95
C THR A 5 -28.09 8.56 5.95
N SER A 6 -27.01 9.24 5.54
CA SER A 6 -25.66 8.69 5.42
C SER A 6 -25.23 7.94 6.68
N ARG A 7 -25.09 6.61 6.55
CA ARG A 7 -24.39 5.79 7.53
C ARG A 7 -22.90 6.06 7.33
N PHE A 8 -22.37 7.05 8.04
CA PHE A 8 -20.92 7.12 8.24
C PHE A 8 -20.50 5.81 8.93
N LEU A 9 -19.53 5.10 8.34
CA LEU A 9 -18.88 3.95 8.97
C LEU A 9 -18.49 4.34 10.39
N ARG A 10 -19.07 3.71 11.40
CA ARG A 10 -18.63 3.96 12.78
C ARG A 10 -17.21 3.41 12.89
N GLY A 11 -16.36 4.03 13.71
CA GLY A 11 -14.97 3.59 13.88
C GLY A 11 -14.81 2.11 14.27
N ASP A 12 -15.85 1.53 14.87
CA ASP A 12 -15.94 0.11 15.23
C ASP A 12 -16.12 -0.82 14.01
N ASP A 13 -16.54 -0.31 12.85
CA ASP A 13 -16.73 -1.09 11.61
C ASP A 13 -15.43 -1.28 10.82
N VAL A 14 -14.36 -0.56 11.19
CA VAL A 14 -13.04 -0.60 10.50
C VAL A 14 -12.04 -1.46 11.28
N PHE A 15 -12.14 -1.47 12.61
CA PHE A 15 -11.18 -2.15 13.47
C PHE A 15 -11.84 -3.18 14.39
N LYS A 16 -11.26 -4.38 14.43
CA LYS A 16 -11.58 -5.41 15.42
C LYS A 16 -10.35 -5.68 16.26
N ARG A 17 -10.41 -5.39 17.56
CA ARG A 17 -9.27 -5.58 18.49
C ARG A 17 -7.98 -4.87 18.04
N LYS A 18 -8.10 -3.62 17.53
CA LYS A 18 -6.99 -2.75 17.07
C LYS A 18 -6.29 -3.17 15.77
N ILE A 19 -6.78 -4.18 15.07
CA ILE A 19 -6.38 -4.53 13.70
C ILE A 19 -7.57 -4.32 12.77
N TYR A 20 -7.33 -4.23 11.46
CA TYR A 20 -8.41 -4.12 10.48
C TYR A 20 -9.38 -5.30 10.59
N ASP A 21 -10.67 -4.99 10.61
CA ASP A 21 -11.71 -6.01 10.58
C ASP A 21 -11.89 -6.54 9.16
N THR A 22 -11.38 -7.75 8.90
CA THR A 22 -11.50 -8.38 7.58
C THR A 22 -12.94 -8.71 7.19
N SER A 23 -13.86 -8.75 8.15
CA SER A 23 -15.30 -8.95 7.90
C SER A 23 -16.06 -7.62 7.69
N GLY A 24 -15.45 -6.48 8.00
CA GLY A 24 -16.03 -5.17 7.87
C GLY A 24 -16.14 -4.71 6.42
N GLU A 25 -17.17 -3.90 6.13
CA GLU A 25 -17.43 -3.33 4.80
C GLU A 25 -16.23 -2.54 4.27
N ALA A 26 -15.60 -1.74 5.12
CA ALA A 26 -14.45 -0.92 4.75
C ALA A 26 -13.29 -1.76 4.20
N TYR A 27 -12.92 -2.83 4.91
CA TYR A 27 -11.84 -3.72 4.47
C TYR A 27 -12.20 -4.41 3.16
N GLN A 28 -13.41 -4.98 3.05
CA GLN A 28 -13.86 -5.66 1.85
C GLN A 28 -13.89 -4.72 0.62
N LEU A 29 -14.36 -3.49 0.81
CA LEU A 29 -14.37 -2.47 -0.23
C LEU A 29 -12.95 -2.11 -0.65
N THR A 30 -12.05 -1.84 0.31
CA THR A 30 -10.65 -1.54 0.03
C THR A 30 -9.97 -2.67 -0.76
N THR A 31 -10.14 -3.93 -0.35
CA THR A 31 -9.53 -5.06 -1.07
C THR A 31 -10.09 -5.23 -2.48
N LYS A 32 -11.38 -4.97 -2.70
CA LYS A 32 -11.97 -4.98 -4.04
C LYS A 32 -11.42 -3.84 -4.92
N LEU A 33 -11.27 -2.64 -4.36
CA LEU A 33 -10.69 -1.52 -5.10
C LEU A 33 -9.22 -1.79 -5.48
N ILE A 34 -8.46 -2.46 -4.61
CA ILE A 34 -7.10 -2.89 -4.91
C ILE A 34 -7.11 -3.93 -6.04
N ASP A 35 -7.97 -4.94 -5.98
CA ASP A 35 -8.10 -5.95 -7.03
C ASP A 35 -8.39 -5.31 -8.40
N GLU A 36 -9.37 -4.39 -8.46
CA GLU A 36 -9.73 -3.69 -9.70
C GLU A 36 -8.60 -2.77 -10.21
N PHE A 37 -7.92 -2.07 -9.30
CA PHE A 37 -6.75 -1.28 -9.65
C PHE A 37 -5.64 -2.13 -10.28
N TYR A 38 -5.38 -3.31 -9.72
CA TYR A 38 -4.38 -4.25 -10.26
C TYR A 38 -4.73 -4.69 -11.67
N LEU A 39 -5.97 -5.16 -11.86
CA LEU A 39 -6.45 -5.62 -13.17
C LEU A 39 -6.33 -4.52 -14.22
N LEU A 40 -6.76 -3.29 -13.89
CA LEU A 40 -6.72 -2.16 -14.80
C LEU A 40 -5.29 -1.69 -15.09
N ALA A 41 -4.39 -1.69 -14.10
CA ALA A 41 -3.01 -1.31 -14.30
C ALA A 41 -2.30 -2.31 -15.24
N GLU A 42 -2.48 -3.60 -15.01
CA GLU A 42 -1.88 -4.65 -15.83
C GLU A 42 -2.45 -4.66 -17.26
N SER A 43 -3.75 -4.45 -17.44
CA SER A 43 -4.35 -4.34 -18.77
C SER A 43 -3.78 -3.17 -19.57
N ASN A 44 -3.33 -2.11 -18.89
CA ASN A 44 -2.65 -0.96 -19.48
C ASN A 44 -1.11 -1.12 -19.53
N SER A 45 -0.60 -2.35 -19.43
CA SER A 45 0.84 -2.65 -19.44
C SER A 45 1.65 -1.87 -18.38
N SER A 46 0.99 -1.50 -17.28
CA SER A 46 1.63 -0.85 -16.12
C SER A 46 1.93 -1.89 -15.05
N ILE A 47 2.88 -1.57 -14.16
CA ILE A 47 3.25 -2.44 -13.03
C ILE A 47 2.61 -1.83 -11.77
N PRO A 48 1.49 -2.38 -11.27
CA PRO A 48 0.88 -1.89 -10.03
C PRO A 48 1.75 -2.22 -8.82
N ILE A 49 1.86 -1.25 -7.90
CA ILE A 49 2.53 -1.38 -6.61
C ILE A 49 1.71 -0.63 -5.55
N VAL A 50 1.40 -1.27 -4.43
CA VAL A 50 0.70 -0.64 -3.30
C VAL A 50 1.71 -0.10 -2.30
N LEU A 51 1.62 1.17 -1.94
CA LEU A 51 2.43 1.76 -0.87
C LEU A 51 1.64 1.77 0.44
N LEU A 52 2.19 1.14 1.49
CA LEU A 52 1.60 1.15 2.82
C LEU A 52 2.32 2.17 3.69
N PHE A 53 1.62 3.23 4.09
CA PHE A 53 2.14 4.25 4.98
C PHE A 53 1.75 3.93 6.43
N PRO A 54 2.72 3.70 7.33
CA PRO A 54 2.41 3.51 8.74
C PRO A 54 1.99 4.83 9.38
N ASN A 55 1.10 4.76 10.37
CA ASN A 55 0.82 5.87 11.27
C ASN A 55 1.47 5.65 12.66
N GLN A 56 1.28 6.60 13.58
CA GLN A 56 1.83 6.48 14.93
C GLN A 56 1.31 5.26 15.72
N THR A 57 0.06 4.83 15.46
CA THR A 57 -0.52 3.64 16.08
C THR A 57 0.19 2.39 15.56
N ASP A 58 0.45 2.31 14.26
CA ASP A 58 1.19 1.18 13.66
C ASP A 58 2.59 1.05 14.23
N LEU A 59 3.32 2.16 14.34
CA LEU A 59 4.65 2.16 14.96
C LEU A 59 4.61 1.68 16.42
N ARG A 60 3.65 2.17 17.21
CA ARG A 60 3.49 1.75 18.61
C ARG A 60 3.13 0.27 18.73
N MET A 61 2.28 -0.24 17.84
CA MET A 61 1.94 -1.66 17.80
C MET A 61 3.17 -2.48 17.42
N TYR A 62 3.88 -2.08 16.37
CA TYR A 62 5.06 -2.79 15.89
C TYR A 62 6.15 -2.90 16.95
N ILE A 63 6.41 -1.82 17.69
CA ILE A 63 7.33 -1.84 18.85
C ILE A 63 6.90 -2.85 19.91
N LYS A 64 5.60 -2.95 20.17
CA LYS A 64 5.07 -3.76 21.26
C LYS A 64 5.00 -5.25 20.91
N ASN A 65 4.65 -5.59 19.68
CA ASN A 65 4.30 -6.96 19.30
C ASN A 65 4.68 -7.35 17.87
N HIS A 66 5.49 -6.54 17.18
CA HIS A 66 5.88 -6.73 15.79
C HIS A 66 4.71 -6.88 14.81
N LYS A 67 3.55 -6.27 15.13
CA LYS A 67 2.38 -6.21 14.25
C LYS A 67 1.92 -4.77 14.02
N THR A 68 1.23 -4.54 12.91
CA THR A 68 0.59 -3.26 12.57
C THR A 68 -0.93 -3.41 12.56
N CYS A 69 -1.69 -2.31 12.53
CA CYS A 69 -3.15 -2.42 12.42
C CYS A 69 -3.55 -2.98 11.04
N TYR A 70 -2.71 -2.72 10.02
CA TYR A 70 -2.90 -3.15 8.65
C TYR A 70 -2.25 -4.51 8.31
N SER A 71 -1.73 -5.28 9.28
CA SER A 71 -1.18 -6.61 9.01
C SER A 71 -2.14 -7.53 8.22
N PRO A 72 -3.47 -7.53 8.47
CA PRO A 72 -4.40 -8.28 7.61
C PRO A 72 -4.40 -7.84 6.14
N LEU A 73 -4.10 -6.58 5.84
CA LEU A 73 -3.96 -6.09 4.46
C LEU A 73 -2.66 -6.60 3.83
N VAL A 74 -1.55 -6.66 4.59
CA VAL A 74 -0.29 -7.26 4.13
C VAL A 74 -0.50 -8.72 3.76
N GLU A 75 -1.12 -9.50 4.64
CA GLU A 75 -1.44 -10.92 4.40
C GLU A 75 -2.30 -11.10 3.14
N TYR A 76 -3.25 -10.19 2.90
CA TYR A 76 -4.07 -10.20 1.69
C TYR A 76 -3.23 -9.97 0.42
N LEU A 77 -2.38 -8.95 0.42
CA LEU A 77 -1.52 -8.60 -0.72
C LEU A 77 -0.54 -9.74 -1.03
N GLU A 78 0.09 -10.32 -0.02
CA GLU A 78 0.97 -11.49 -0.15
C GLU A 78 0.22 -12.68 -0.75
N LYS A 79 -0.96 -13.02 -0.21
CA LYS A 79 -1.79 -14.14 -0.71
C LYS A 79 -2.19 -13.96 -2.17
N LYS A 80 -2.43 -12.72 -2.62
CA LYS A 80 -2.77 -12.40 -4.01
C LYS A 80 -1.55 -12.34 -4.93
N GLY A 81 -0.34 -12.35 -4.40
CA GLY A 81 0.88 -12.11 -5.18
C GLY A 81 1.02 -10.66 -5.64
N TYR A 82 0.34 -9.73 -4.97
CA TYR A 82 0.38 -8.30 -5.28
C TYR A 82 1.66 -7.66 -4.74
N ARG A 83 2.27 -6.78 -5.53
CA ARG A 83 3.47 -6.05 -5.14
C ARG A 83 3.12 -4.92 -4.18
N TYR A 84 3.82 -4.84 -3.06
CA TYR A 84 3.66 -3.73 -2.13
C TYR A 84 5.00 -3.33 -1.53
N ILE A 85 5.03 -2.11 -1.02
CA ILE A 85 6.14 -1.55 -0.26
C ILE A 85 5.57 -1.13 1.10
N ASP A 86 6.00 -1.81 2.16
CA ASP A 86 5.67 -1.41 3.53
C ASP A 86 6.68 -0.37 4.02
N LEU A 87 6.25 0.88 4.12
CA LEU A 87 7.12 1.98 4.52
C LEU A 87 7.43 1.98 6.02
N LEU A 88 6.86 1.06 6.82
CA LEU A 88 7.30 0.81 8.18
C LEU A 88 8.79 0.48 8.25
N ASP A 89 9.31 -0.21 7.24
CA ASP A 89 10.72 -0.60 7.13
C ASP A 89 11.67 0.60 7.18
N VAL A 90 11.26 1.74 6.61
CA VAL A 90 12.03 3.00 6.63
C VAL A 90 12.26 3.50 8.07
N PHE A 91 11.36 3.16 8.98
CA PHE A 91 11.38 3.63 10.35
C PHE A 91 11.97 2.63 11.34
N LYS A 92 12.16 1.35 10.96
CA LYS A 92 12.66 0.29 11.87
C LYS A 92 13.96 0.68 12.57
N ASP A 93 14.96 1.13 11.81
CA ASP A 93 16.26 1.54 12.36
C ASP A 93 16.19 2.81 13.23
N LYS A 94 15.12 3.61 13.07
CA LYS A 94 14.92 4.85 13.83
C LYS A 94 14.11 4.65 15.10
N ILE A 95 13.33 3.58 15.17
CA ILE A 95 12.51 3.20 16.34
C ILE A 95 13.40 2.86 17.54
N ASP A 96 14.56 2.23 17.31
CA ASP A 96 15.51 1.86 18.38
C ASP A 96 16.33 3.06 18.90
N SER A 97 16.42 4.13 18.11
CA SER A 97 16.95 5.39 18.60
C SER A 97 15.91 6.03 19.53
N LYS A 98 16.29 6.51 20.72
CA LYS A 98 15.44 7.15 21.76
C LYS A 98 14.58 8.36 21.29
N LYS A 99 14.42 8.59 19.99
CA LYS A 99 13.54 9.58 19.39
C LYS A 99 12.07 9.22 19.70
N LYS A 100 11.32 10.22 20.14
CA LYS A 100 9.87 10.07 20.38
C LYS A 100 9.18 9.70 19.06
N ILE A 101 8.37 8.64 19.06
CA ILE A 101 7.56 8.16 17.91
C ILE A 101 6.80 9.29 17.19
N ARG A 102 6.33 10.30 17.95
CA ARG A 102 5.64 11.48 17.41
C ARG A 102 6.49 12.28 16.41
N ASN A 103 7.82 12.21 16.53
CA ASN A 103 8.77 12.86 15.63
C ASN A 103 9.11 11.99 14.41
N LEU A 104 8.75 10.70 14.42
CA LEU A 104 9.03 9.77 13.32
C LEU A 104 7.92 9.77 12.27
N VAL A 105 6.66 9.92 12.71
CA VAL A 105 5.50 10.05 11.81
C VAL A 105 4.66 11.24 12.25
N PRO A 106 5.00 12.45 11.76
CA PRO A 106 4.14 13.62 11.93
C PRO A 106 2.89 13.49 11.05
N SER A 107 1.91 14.37 11.22
CA SER A 107 0.72 14.43 10.33
C SER A 107 1.09 14.60 8.85
N HIS A 108 2.28 15.18 8.59
CA HIS A 108 2.94 15.21 7.29
C HIS A 108 4.42 14.91 7.48
N ASN A 109 5.01 14.14 6.56
CA ASN A 109 6.43 13.84 6.58
C ASN A 109 7.26 15.11 6.42
N SER A 110 8.36 15.22 7.18
CA SER A 110 9.36 16.26 6.95
C SER A 110 10.06 16.06 5.59
N PRO A 111 10.69 17.09 5.00
CA PRO A 111 11.49 16.93 3.79
C PRO A 111 12.53 15.80 3.89
N GLU A 112 13.20 15.68 5.04
CA GLU A 112 14.20 14.63 5.29
C GLU A 112 13.55 13.24 5.32
N THR A 113 12.35 13.13 5.90
CA THR A 113 11.59 11.88 5.96
C THR A 113 11.12 11.47 4.56
N ASN A 114 10.64 12.42 3.75
CA ASN A 114 10.28 12.17 2.36
C ASN A 114 11.48 11.75 1.51
N GLN A 115 12.65 12.33 1.74
CA GLN A 115 13.88 11.91 1.06
C GLN A 115 14.24 10.46 1.38
N LEU A 116 14.13 10.06 2.65
CA LEU A 116 14.38 8.66 3.06
C LEU A 116 13.36 7.70 2.45
N ILE A 117 12.08 8.06 2.45
CA ILE A 117 11.03 7.26 1.80
C ILE A 117 11.30 7.13 0.29
N ALA A 118 11.65 8.23 -0.38
CA ALA A 118 11.97 8.21 -1.80
C ALA A 118 13.19 7.34 -2.11
N GLN A 119 14.25 7.41 -1.30
CA GLN A 119 15.41 6.53 -1.43
C GLN A 119 15.05 5.06 -1.24
N PHE A 120 14.21 4.75 -0.25
CA PHE A 120 13.74 3.39 -0.01
C PHE A 120 12.93 2.84 -1.18
N ILE A 121 11.96 3.63 -1.70
CA ILE A 121 11.17 3.28 -2.88
C ILE A 121 12.09 3.07 -4.09
N TYR A 122 13.04 3.99 -4.33
CA TYR A 122 13.98 3.86 -5.44
C TYR A 122 14.81 2.57 -5.34
N SER A 123 15.35 2.27 -4.16
CA SER A 123 16.10 1.04 -3.89
C SER A 123 15.25 -0.22 -4.12
N TYR A 124 14.00 -0.22 -3.68
CA TYR A 124 13.05 -1.31 -3.96
C TYR A 124 12.85 -1.49 -5.47
N LEU A 125 12.52 -0.42 -6.18
CA LEU A 125 12.26 -0.47 -7.63
C LEU A 125 13.49 -0.96 -8.39
N LYS A 126 14.69 -0.49 -8.01
CA LYS A 126 15.96 -0.89 -8.61
C LYS A 126 16.25 -2.38 -8.36
N THR A 127 16.15 -2.84 -7.12
CA THR A 127 16.44 -4.23 -6.73
C THR A 127 15.51 -5.22 -7.40
N ASN A 128 14.27 -4.80 -7.67
CA ASN A 128 13.26 -5.63 -8.34
C ASN A 128 13.23 -5.42 -9.88
N HIS A 129 14.22 -4.72 -10.46
CA HIS A 129 14.31 -4.44 -11.90
C HIS A 129 13.07 -3.73 -12.49
N LEU A 130 12.40 -2.91 -11.69
CA LEU A 130 11.17 -2.18 -12.07
C LEU A 130 11.44 -0.79 -12.65
N LEU A 131 12.70 -0.38 -12.72
CA LEU A 131 13.13 0.88 -13.35
C LEU A 131 13.49 0.70 -14.83
N GLU A 132 13.64 -0.53 -15.28
CA GLU A 132 14.02 -0.83 -16.66
C GLU A 132 12.77 -0.82 -17.54
N LYS A 133 12.79 0.02 -18.57
CA LYS A 133 11.76 -0.01 -19.61
C LYS A 133 11.96 -1.31 -20.41
N LYS A 134 11.13 -2.32 -20.20
CA LYS A 134 11.00 -3.40 -21.19
C LYS A 134 10.50 -2.76 -22.47
N LEU A 135 11.39 -2.57 -23.45
CA LEU A 135 11.02 -2.35 -24.83
C LEU A 135 10.28 -3.61 -25.27
N LEU A 136 8.94 -3.57 -25.27
CA LEU A 136 8.18 -4.56 -26.00
C LEU A 136 8.61 -4.43 -27.48
N PRO A 137 8.99 -5.52 -28.16
CA PRO A 137 9.18 -5.45 -29.60
C PRO A 137 7.87 -4.95 -30.22
N PRO A 138 7.93 -4.11 -31.28
CA PRO A 138 6.72 -3.65 -31.95
C PRO A 138 5.87 -4.87 -32.32
N THR A 139 4.63 -4.90 -31.82
CA THR A 139 3.64 -5.86 -32.25
C THR A 139 3.58 -5.77 -33.77
N LYS A 140 3.97 -6.84 -34.46
CA LYS A 140 3.76 -6.99 -35.89
C LYS A 140 2.25 -6.96 -36.10
N HIS A 141 1.67 -5.77 -36.29
CA HIS A 141 0.39 -5.67 -36.94
C HIS A 141 0.60 -6.19 -38.34
N SER A 142 0.13 -7.42 -38.54
CA SER A 142 -0.05 -8.05 -39.84
C SER A 142 -0.65 -7.04 -40.80
N ALA A 143 0.17 -6.54 -41.71
CA ALA A 143 -0.28 -6.02 -42.98
C ALA A 143 -0.96 -7.19 -43.70
N ASN A 144 -2.28 -7.31 -43.56
CA ASN A 144 -3.13 -8.06 -44.47
C ASN A 144 -4.60 -7.71 -44.23
N SER A 145 -5.05 -6.65 -44.89
CA SER A 145 -6.38 -6.62 -45.49
C SER A 145 -6.33 -5.75 -46.75
N LYS A 146 -5.79 -6.33 -47.82
CA LYS A 146 -6.38 -6.10 -49.13
C LYS A 146 -7.43 -7.20 -49.28
N PHE A 147 -8.70 -6.82 -49.24
CA PHE A 147 -9.77 -7.29 -50.14
C PHE A 147 -10.94 -6.33 -49.98
#